data_AF-A0A1H2MFI0-F1
#
_entry.id   AF-A0A1H2MFI0-F1
#
_cell.length_a   1.000
_cell.length_b   1.000
_cell.length_c   1.000
_cell.angle_alpha   90.00
_cell.angle_beta   90.00
_cell.angle_gamma   90.00
#
_symmetry.space_group_name_H-M   'P 1'
#
loop_
_entity.id
_entity.type
_entity.pdbx_description
1 polymer ?
#
loop_
_entity_poly.entity_id
_entity_poly.type
_entity_poly.pdbx_seq_one_letter_code
_entity_poly.pdbx_strand_id
1 'polypeptide(L)'
;MSATQPNHPHPTLTMSVTPEQRDRAVAWLQQAYAEDRIGESELDWRLGRVLEAHDRRGLNEAFLGLVQVPMASQAVGLHPAYQPLVRPELRQQAGRGAAGFAHFSVFLLWILGPLVVFGLSSPGTYARREAAKAFNFQLLSFLLLIAGGITTAIFPGDGFDPVMGFMALGWFILTIVGGAKALQGEDWRNPVTRVLKLQVLSER
;
A
#
# COMPACT_ATOMS: atom_id res chain seq x y z
N MET A 1 -22.13 -2.12 -39.00
CA MET A 1 -20.95 -3.00 -39.18
C MET A 1 -19.83 -2.46 -38.29
N SER A 2 -19.67 -3.01 -37.09
CA SER A 2 -18.63 -2.56 -36.16
C SER A 2 -17.31 -3.22 -36.56
N ALA A 3 -16.31 -2.41 -36.87
CA ALA A 3 -14.96 -2.87 -37.18
C ALA A 3 -14.35 -3.52 -35.93
N THR A 4 -14.12 -4.83 -35.99
CA THR A 4 -13.33 -5.56 -35.00
C THR A 4 -11.91 -5.02 -35.06
N GLN A 5 -11.51 -4.21 -34.08
CA GLN A 5 -10.12 -3.79 -33.92
C GLN A 5 -9.25 -5.06 -33.83
N PRO A 6 -8.19 -5.21 -34.65
CA PRO A 6 -7.30 -6.34 -34.55
C PRO A 6 -6.65 -6.34 -33.17
N ASN A 7 -6.84 -7.44 -32.44
CA ASN A 7 -6.30 -7.63 -31.09
C ASN A 7 -4.78 -7.82 -31.17
N HIS A 8 -4.04 -6.73 -31.34
CA HIS A 8 -2.59 -6.77 -31.34
C HIS A 8 -2.11 -7.00 -29.91
N PRO A 9 -1.41 -8.12 -29.63
CA PRO A 9 -0.86 -8.36 -28.31
C PRO A 9 0.10 -7.22 -27.95
N HIS A 10 0.06 -6.78 -26.69
CA HIS A 10 0.87 -5.67 -26.22
C HIS A 10 2.36 -5.91 -26.57
N PRO A 11 3.09 -4.94 -27.14
CA PRO A 11 4.45 -5.15 -27.67
C PRO A 11 5.45 -5.72 -26.66
N THR A 12 5.20 -5.53 -25.38
CA THR A 12 6.05 -6.07 -24.32
C THR A 12 5.92 -7.58 -24.16
N LEU A 13 4.84 -8.21 -24.60
CA LEU A 13 4.62 -9.66 -24.47
C LEU A 13 5.55 -10.48 -25.37
N THR A 14 6.05 -9.89 -26.45
CA THR A 14 6.98 -10.52 -27.39
C THR A 14 8.45 -10.28 -27.04
N MET A 15 8.74 -9.54 -25.96
CA MET A 15 10.12 -9.31 -25.53
C MET A 15 10.73 -10.59 -24.96
N SER A 16 12.00 -10.85 -25.30
CA SER A 16 12.75 -12.00 -24.79
C SER A 16 12.92 -11.96 -23.27
N VAL A 17 12.89 -13.14 -22.65
CA VAL A 17 13.12 -13.33 -21.22
C VAL A 17 14.63 -13.31 -20.92
N THR A 18 15.04 -12.50 -19.95
CA THR A 18 16.44 -12.48 -19.49
C THR A 18 16.70 -13.58 -18.46
N PRO A 19 17.96 -14.05 -18.28
CA PRO A 19 18.30 -14.99 -17.23
C PRO A 19 17.85 -14.54 -15.84
N GLU A 20 18.04 -13.25 -15.51
CA GLU A 20 17.64 -12.70 -14.21
C GLU A 20 16.11 -12.67 -14.05
N GLN A 21 15.35 -12.55 -15.14
CA GLN A 21 13.89 -12.67 -15.10
C GLN A 21 13.46 -14.11 -14.82
N ARG A 22 14.15 -15.08 -15.42
CA ARG A 22 13.91 -16.51 -15.19
C ARG A 22 14.25 -16.90 -13.74
N ASP A 23 15.40 -16.48 -13.23
CA ASP A 23 15.82 -16.78 -11.85
C ASP A 23 14.84 -16.20 -10.81
N ARG A 24 14.35 -14.98 -11.03
CA ARG A 24 13.33 -14.39 -10.16
C ARG A 24 12.00 -15.14 -10.22
N ALA A 25 11.60 -15.60 -11.41
CA ALA A 25 10.40 -16.39 -11.58
C ALA A 25 10.51 -17.72 -10.82
N VAL A 26 11.66 -18.39 -10.88
CA VAL A 26 11.96 -19.61 -10.12
C VAL A 26 11.88 -19.33 -8.61
N ALA A 27 12.58 -18.30 -8.12
CA ALA A 27 12.57 -17.95 -6.70
C ALA A 27 11.17 -17.64 -6.16
N TRP A 28 10.33 -16.97 -6.96
CA TRP A 28 8.95 -16.69 -6.58
C TRP A 28 8.11 -17.97 -6.47
N LEU A 29 8.23 -18.90 -7.41
CA LEU A 29 7.50 -20.17 -7.37
C LEU A 29 7.93 -21.03 -6.17
N GLN A 30 9.23 -21.08 -5.87
CA GLN A 30 9.75 -21.74 -4.67
C GLN A 30 9.19 -21.14 -3.39
N GLN A 31 9.10 -19.80 -3.32
CA GLN A 31 8.47 -19.12 -2.19
C GLN A 31 6.97 -19.46 -2.08
N ALA A 32 6.24 -19.50 -3.20
CA ALA A 32 4.82 -19.86 -3.20
C ALA A 32 4.59 -21.31 -2.72
N TYR A 33 5.51 -22.22 -3.05
CA TYR A 33 5.51 -23.59 -2.51
C TYR A 33 5.81 -23.62 -1.00
N ALA A 34 6.81 -22.87 -0.55
CA ALA A 34 7.13 -22.75 0.88
C ALA A 34 5.98 -22.16 1.71
N GLU A 35 5.11 -21.36 1.08
CA GLU A 35 3.89 -20.78 1.66
C GLU A 35 2.64 -21.67 1.49
N ASP A 36 2.78 -22.90 0.99
CA ASP A 36 1.68 -23.86 0.75
C ASP A 36 0.60 -23.33 -0.22
N ARG A 37 0.96 -22.38 -1.08
CA ARG A 37 0.05 -21.79 -2.09
C ARG A 37 -0.06 -22.64 -3.35
N ILE A 38 0.92 -23.51 -3.59
CA ILE A 38 0.99 -24.48 -4.67
C ILE A 38 1.58 -25.78 -4.16
N GLY A 39 1.12 -26.92 -4.67
CA GLY A 39 1.69 -28.23 -4.36
C GLY A 39 2.96 -28.54 -5.15
N GLU A 40 3.66 -29.61 -4.78
CA GLU A 40 4.93 -30.05 -5.40
C GLU A 40 4.79 -30.34 -6.90
N SER A 41 3.75 -31.07 -7.30
CA SER A 41 3.50 -31.39 -8.72
C SER A 41 3.22 -30.14 -9.56
N GLU A 42 2.56 -29.15 -8.97
CA GLU A 42 2.26 -27.87 -9.62
C GLU A 42 3.50 -27.00 -9.74
N LEU A 43 4.36 -27.02 -8.71
CA LEU A 43 5.65 -26.34 -8.73
C LEU A 43 6.52 -26.86 -9.89
N ASP A 44 6.69 -28.18 -10.00
CA ASP A 44 7.53 -28.78 -11.04
C ASP A 44 7.06 -28.43 -12.45
N TRP A 45 5.75 -28.57 -12.71
CA TRP A 45 5.15 -28.20 -13.99
C TRP A 45 5.37 -26.72 -14.35
N ARG A 46 5.22 -25.81 -13.37
CA ARG A 46 5.44 -24.38 -13.60
C ARG A 46 6.91 -24.03 -13.78
N LEU A 47 7.82 -24.68 -13.05
CA LEU A 47 9.26 -24.50 -13.24
C LEU A 47 9.68 -24.90 -14.65
N GLY A 48 9.19 -26.04 -15.16
CA GLY A 48 9.40 -26.44 -16.55
C GLY A 48 9.00 -25.35 -17.53
N ARG A 49 7.80 -24.78 -17.38
CA ARG A 49 7.33 -23.67 -18.24
C ARG A 49 8.16 -22.39 -18.12
N VAL A 50 8.65 -22.05 -16.92
CA VAL A 50 9.54 -20.90 -16.72
C VAL A 50 10.88 -21.10 -17.42
N LEU A 51 11.44 -22.31 -17.37
CA LEU A 51 12.72 -22.63 -17.99
C LEU A 51 12.62 -22.64 -19.53
N GLU A 52 11.50 -23.12 -20.07
CA GLU A 52 11.21 -23.15 -21.51
C GLU A 52 10.76 -21.80 -22.09
N ALA A 53 10.42 -20.83 -21.25
CA ALA A 53 9.95 -19.52 -21.71
C ALA A 53 11.04 -18.74 -22.45
N HIS A 54 10.76 -18.43 -23.73
CA HIS A 54 11.59 -17.57 -24.57
C HIS A 54 11.16 -16.10 -24.51
N ASP A 55 9.86 -15.85 -24.39
CA ASP A 55 9.27 -14.51 -24.34
C ASP A 55 8.43 -14.29 -23.08
N ARG A 56 8.11 -13.02 -22.82
CA ARG A 56 7.33 -12.62 -21.64
C ARG A 56 5.94 -13.24 -21.62
N ARG A 57 5.34 -13.53 -22.78
CA ARG A 57 4.07 -14.23 -22.85
C ARG A 57 4.19 -15.63 -22.24
N GLY A 58 5.14 -16.44 -22.71
CA GLY A 58 5.38 -17.79 -22.19
C GLY A 58 5.71 -17.77 -20.70
N LEU A 59 6.50 -16.79 -20.25
CA LEU A 59 6.78 -16.62 -18.83
C LEU A 59 5.50 -16.30 -18.04
N ASN A 60 4.65 -15.39 -18.52
CA ASN A 60 3.39 -15.04 -17.85
C ASN A 60 2.42 -16.22 -17.78
N GLU A 61 2.41 -17.08 -18.79
CA GLU A 61 1.56 -18.26 -18.80
C GLU A 61 1.86 -19.18 -17.62
N ALA A 62 3.14 -19.31 -17.21
CA ALA A 62 3.54 -20.08 -16.03
C ALA A 62 2.96 -19.56 -14.69
N PHE A 63 2.46 -18.31 -14.65
CA PHE A 63 1.89 -17.68 -13.45
C PHE A 63 0.36 -17.51 -13.52
N LEU A 64 -0.28 -17.93 -14.61
CA LEU A 64 -1.74 -17.91 -14.73
C LEU A 64 -2.40 -18.61 -13.54
N GLY A 65 -3.37 -17.92 -12.92
CA GLY A 65 -4.11 -18.41 -11.76
C GLY A 65 -3.41 -18.24 -10.41
N LEU A 66 -2.10 -17.98 -10.36
CA LEU A 66 -1.35 -17.79 -9.10
C LEU A 66 -1.20 -16.34 -8.68
N VAL A 67 -1.05 -15.44 -9.66
CA VAL A 67 -0.88 -14.02 -9.42
C VAL A 67 -2.23 -13.34 -9.59
N GLN A 68 -2.88 -13.02 -8.46
CA GLN A 68 -4.01 -12.11 -8.46
C GLN A 68 -3.48 -10.69 -8.59
N VAL A 69 -3.83 -10.02 -9.68
CA VAL A 69 -3.54 -8.59 -9.83
C VAL A 69 -4.48 -7.84 -8.89
N PRO A 70 -4.00 -7.05 -7.92
CA PRO A 70 -4.87 -6.22 -7.12
C PRO A 70 -5.70 -5.30 -8.03
N MET A 71 -7.01 -5.18 -7.76
CA MET A 71 -7.90 -4.29 -8.53
C MET A 71 -7.36 -2.86 -8.60
N ALA A 72 -6.67 -2.40 -7.56
CA ALA A 72 -5.98 -1.11 -7.54
C ALA A 72 -4.88 -1.00 -8.60
N SER A 73 -4.10 -2.08 -8.81
CA SER A 73 -3.07 -2.14 -9.84
C SER A 73 -3.67 -2.14 -11.25
N GLN A 74 -4.85 -2.75 -11.43
CA GLN A 74 -5.63 -2.66 -12.67
C GLN A 74 -6.17 -1.24 -12.92
N ALA A 75 -6.69 -0.58 -11.89
CA ALA A 75 -7.25 0.78 -12.01
C ALA A 75 -6.21 1.83 -12.45
N VAL A 76 -4.94 1.62 -12.10
CA VAL A 76 -3.82 2.49 -12.49
C VAL A 76 -3.08 1.96 -13.73
N GLY A 77 -3.56 0.87 -14.35
CA GLY A 77 -2.93 0.27 -15.54
C GLY A 77 -1.55 -0.36 -15.29
N LEU A 78 -1.19 -0.58 -14.02
CA LEU A 78 0.08 -1.17 -13.60
C LEU A 78 -0.09 -2.68 -13.43
N HIS A 79 0.03 -3.45 -14.51
CA HIS A 79 0.03 -4.91 -14.39
C HIS A 79 1.31 -5.38 -13.65
N PRO A 80 1.24 -6.32 -12.68
CA PRO A 80 2.40 -6.83 -11.94
C PRO A 80 3.49 -7.43 -12.85
N ALA A 81 3.09 -8.05 -13.96
CA ALA A 81 4.02 -8.53 -14.99
C ALA A 81 4.84 -7.42 -15.69
N TYR A 82 4.43 -6.16 -15.54
CA TYR A 82 5.13 -4.98 -16.03
C TYR A 82 5.73 -4.15 -14.90
N GLN A 83 5.71 -4.61 -13.63
CA GLN A 83 6.58 -3.98 -12.64
C GLN A 83 8.00 -4.14 -13.16
N PRO A 84 8.69 -3.03 -13.50
CA PRO A 84 10.06 -3.12 -13.97
C PRO A 84 10.92 -3.82 -12.93
N LEU A 85 12.16 -4.15 -13.27
CA LEU A 85 13.23 -4.51 -12.33
C LEU A 85 13.53 -3.31 -11.39
N VAL A 86 12.54 -2.85 -10.64
CA VAL A 86 12.66 -1.79 -9.66
C VAL A 86 13.52 -2.38 -8.57
N ARG A 87 14.74 -1.84 -8.47
CA ARG A 87 15.70 -2.24 -7.47
C ARG A 87 15.02 -2.21 -6.08
N PRO A 88 15.25 -3.20 -5.20
CA PRO A 88 14.60 -3.26 -3.90
C PRO A 88 14.68 -1.94 -3.12
N GLU A 89 15.79 -1.21 -3.25
CA GLU A 89 16.05 0.08 -2.62
C GLU A 89 15.08 1.15 -3.16
N LEU A 90 14.84 1.19 -4.47
CA LEU A 90 13.91 2.14 -5.09
C LEU A 90 12.46 1.82 -4.69
N ARG A 91 12.10 0.54 -4.56
CA ARG A 91 10.78 0.13 -4.06
C ARG A 91 10.60 0.54 -2.59
N GLN A 92 11.63 0.37 -1.76
CA GLN A 92 11.60 0.84 -0.37
C GLN A 92 11.48 2.36 -0.28
N GLN A 93 12.24 3.10 -1.09
CA GLN A 93 12.19 4.56 -1.13
C GLN A 93 10.80 5.06 -1.58
N ALA A 94 10.22 4.46 -2.61
CA ALA A 94 8.86 4.75 -3.05
C ALA A 94 7.83 4.42 -1.96
N GLY A 95 7.99 3.30 -1.25
CA GLY A 95 7.16 2.92 -0.11
C GLY A 95 7.21 3.95 1.03
N ARG A 96 8.40 4.46 1.35
CA ARG A 96 8.59 5.53 2.36
C ARG A 96 7.97 6.85 1.89
N GLY A 97 8.14 7.21 0.62
CA GLY A 97 7.52 8.39 0.03
C GLY A 97 5.99 8.34 0.08
N ALA A 98 5.39 7.22 -0.33
CA ALA A 98 3.95 7.00 -0.26
C ALA A 98 3.43 7.03 1.19
N ALA A 99 4.18 6.44 2.12
CA ALA A 99 3.86 6.48 3.54
C ALA A 99 3.88 7.92 4.09
N GLY A 100 4.94 8.68 3.81
CA GLY A 100 5.02 10.11 4.17
C GLY A 100 3.88 10.92 3.57
N PHE A 101 3.58 10.70 2.28
CA PHE A 101 2.44 11.33 1.62
C PHE A 101 1.11 11.00 2.31
N ALA A 102 0.88 9.76 2.75
CA ALA A 102 -0.35 9.41 3.47
C ALA A 102 -0.55 10.27 4.73
N HIS A 103 0.50 10.49 5.53
CA HIS A 103 0.44 11.34 6.72
C HIS A 103 0.27 12.82 6.39
N PHE A 104 0.98 13.35 5.38
CA PHE A 104 0.91 14.79 5.06
C PHE A 104 -0.28 15.18 4.18
N SER A 105 -0.85 14.22 3.46
CA SER A 105 -2.04 14.44 2.63
C SER A 105 -3.24 14.95 3.45
N VAL A 106 -3.24 14.73 4.76
CA VAL A 106 -4.29 15.17 5.68
C VAL A 106 -4.45 16.68 5.74
N PHE A 107 -3.40 17.45 5.42
CA PHE A 107 -3.46 18.90 5.41
C PHE A 107 -4.27 19.46 4.23
N LEU A 108 -4.43 18.68 3.16
CA LEU A 108 -5.14 19.12 1.94
C LEU A 108 -6.39 18.28 1.67
N LEU A 109 -6.26 16.96 1.82
CA LEU A 109 -7.28 15.96 1.50
C LEU A 109 -7.96 15.38 2.75
N TRP A 110 -7.51 15.81 3.93
CA TRP A 110 -7.98 15.29 5.22
C TRP A 110 -7.95 13.74 5.24
N ILE A 111 -9.02 13.08 5.66
CA ILE A 111 -9.09 11.63 5.81
C ILE A 111 -9.08 10.87 4.46
N LEU A 112 -9.40 11.56 3.35
CA LEU A 112 -9.43 10.95 2.02
C LEU A 112 -8.02 10.64 1.51
N GLY A 113 -7.05 11.48 1.82
CA GLY A 113 -5.65 11.29 1.43
C GLY A 113 -5.07 9.94 1.88
N PRO A 114 -5.01 9.63 3.19
CA PRO A 114 -4.53 8.34 3.66
C PRO A 114 -5.42 7.18 3.21
N LEU A 115 -6.74 7.39 3.06
CA LEU A 115 -7.63 6.33 2.55
C LEU A 115 -7.30 5.93 1.10
N VAL A 116 -6.99 6.91 0.24
CA VAL A 116 -6.56 6.67 -1.15
C VAL A 116 -5.24 5.89 -1.15
N VAL A 117 -4.25 6.30 -0.34
CA VAL A 117 -2.97 5.55 -0.25
C VAL A 117 -3.20 4.13 0.26
N PHE A 118 -4.04 3.94 1.26
CA PHE A 118 -4.38 2.62 1.79
C PHE A 118 -5.03 1.71 0.75
N GLY A 119 -5.97 2.25 -0.05
CA GLY A 119 -6.67 1.53 -1.10
C GLY A 119 -5.79 1.19 -2.30
N LEU A 120 -4.83 2.05 -2.63
CA LEU A 120 -3.90 1.85 -3.75
C LEU A 120 -2.70 0.96 -3.39
N SER A 121 -2.40 0.81 -2.10
CA SER A 121 -1.27 0.01 -1.62
C SER A 121 -1.64 -1.46 -1.45
N SER A 122 -0.74 -2.36 -1.85
CA SER A 122 -0.95 -3.81 -1.70
C SER A 122 -0.95 -4.23 -0.22
N PRO A 123 -1.72 -5.28 0.15
CA PRO A 123 -1.67 -5.87 1.49
C PRO A 123 -0.25 -6.22 1.95
N GLY A 124 0.04 -6.01 3.24
CA GLY A 124 1.35 -6.27 3.86
C GLY A 124 2.45 -5.26 3.52
N THR A 125 2.18 -4.26 2.67
CA THR A 125 3.20 -3.25 2.34
C THR A 125 3.34 -2.18 3.43
N TYR A 126 4.55 -1.63 3.54
CA TYR A 126 4.86 -0.52 4.44
C TYR A 126 3.92 0.69 4.23
N ALA A 127 3.71 1.09 2.97
CA ALA A 127 2.84 2.21 2.61
C ALA A 127 1.38 1.99 3.07
N ARG A 128 0.85 0.77 2.91
CA ARG A 128 -0.50 0.43 3.36
C ARG A 128 -0.64 0.54 4.87
N ARG A 129 0.32 0.00 5.62
CA ARG A 129 0.34 0.09 7.08
C ARG A 129 0.39 1.53 7.57
N GLU A 130 1.28 2.35 7.02
CA GLU A 130 1.40 3.76 7.41
C GLU A 130 0.16 4.58 7.04
N ALA A 131 -0.46 4.28 5.90
CA ALA A 131 -1.73 4.87 5.52
C ALA A 131 -2.85 4.52 6.51
N ALA A 132 -2.91 3.27 7.00
CA ALA A 132 -3.85 2.86 8.04
C ALA A 132 -3.62 3.61 9.35
N LYS A 133 -2.36 3.77 9.78
CA LYS A 133 -1.99 4.55 10.98
C LYS A 133 -2.43 6.00 10.87
N ALA A 134 -2.13 6.65 9.74
CA ALA A 134 -2.53 8.03 9.47
C ALA A 134 -4.06 8.17 9.52
N PHE A 135 -4.79 7.30 8.83
CA PHE A 135 -6.26 7.30 8.84
C PHE A 135 -6.83 7.13 10.25
N ASN A 136 -6.38 6.12 11.00
CA ASN A 136 -6.86 5.85 12.36
C ASN A 136 -6.63 7.06 13.28
N PHE A 137 -5.48 7.74 13.15
CA PHE A 137 -5.20 8.93 13.94
C PHE A 137 -6.05 10.13 13.54
N GLN A 138 -6.28 10.36 12.24
CA GLN A 138 -7.17 11.46 11.81
C GLN A 138 -8.60 11.24 12.27
N LEU A 139 -9.11 10.00 12.17
CA LEU A 139 -10.45 9.67 12.65
C LEU A 139 -10.55 9.87 14.16
N LEU A 140 -9.58 9.38 14.93
CA LEU A 140 -9.55 9.57 16.38
C LEU A 140 -9.51 11.06 16.75
N SER A 141 -8.66 11.84 16.09
CA SER A 141 -8.52 13.28 16.33
C SER A 141 -9.80 14.03 16.00
N PHE A 142 -10.49 13.64 14.93
CA PHE A 142 -11.79 14.19 14.57
C PHE A 142 -12.86 13.90 15.63
N LEU A 143 -12.93 12.67 16.14
CA LEU A 143 -13.85 12.31 17.22
C LEU A 143 -13.55 13.09 18.50
N LEU A 144 -12.26 13.26 18.83
CA LEU A 144 -11.85 14.07 19.98
C LEU A 144 -12.20 15.55 19.78
N LEU A 145 -12.07 16.09 18.58
CA LEU A 145 -12.47 17.46 18.25
C LEU A 145 -13.99 17.66 18.44
N ILE A 146 -14.81 16.72 17.95
CA ILE A 146 -16.27 16.76 18.15
C ILE A 146 -16.61 16.71 19.64
N ALA A 147 -16.01 15.77 20.38
CA ALA A 147 -16.25 15.64 21.82
C ALA A 147 -15.85 16.91 22.58
N GLY A 148 -14.71 17.51 22.22
CA GLY A 148 -14.28 18.80 22.75
C GLY A 148 -15.27 19.92 22.45
N GLY A 149 -15.71 20.04 21.20
CA GLY A 149 -16.70 21.05 20.79
C GLY A 149 -18.04 20.91 21.51
N ILE A 150 -18.55 19.69 21.69
CA ILE A 150 -19.76 19.42 22.48
C ILE A 150 -19.54 19.83 23.94
N THR A 151 -18.38 19.52 24.51
CA THR A 151 -18.05 19.87 25.91
C THR A 151 -18.03 21.39 26.10
N THR A 152 -17.36 22.13 25.22
CA THR A 152 -17.33 23.61 25.27
C THR A 152 -18.73 24.22 25.10
N ALA A 153 -19.59 23.62 24.28
CA ALA A 153 -20.97 24.10 24.09
C ALA A 153 -21.86 23.88 25.32
N ILE A 154 -21.67 22.79 26.07
CA ILE A 154 -22.46 22.46 27.27
C ILE A 154 -21.98 23.24 28.49
N PHE A 155 -20.66 23.47 28.61
CA PHE A 155 -20.04 24.19 29.72
C PHE A 155 -19.52 25.55 29.25
N PRO A 156 -20.39 26.56 29.09
CA PRO A 156 -20.00 27.86 28.57
C PRO A 156 -19.00 28.55 29.51
N GLY A 157 -17.87 28.96 28.95
CA GLY A 157 -16.78 29.67 29.64
C GLY A 157 -15.43 29.41 28.99
N ASP A 158 -14.50 30.34 29.19
CA ASP A 158 -13.20 30.43 28.50
C ASP A 158 -12.23 29.30 28.90
N GLY A 159 -12.57 28.51 29.93
CA GLY A 159 -11.68 27.51 30.52
C GLY A 159 -11.34 26.32 29.61
N PHE A 160 -12.19 26.03 28.61
CA PHE A 160 -11.96 24.94 27.66
C PHE A 160 -11.20 25.38 26.40
N ASP A 161 -11.11 26.68 26.12
CA ASP A 161 -10.42 27.20 24.93
C ASP A 161 -8.92 26.83 24.88
N PRO A 162 -8.16 26.92 26.00
CA PRO A 162 -6.78 26.46 26.02
C PRO A 162 -6.64 24.96 25.74
N VAL A 163 -7.58 24.15 26.22
CA VAL A 163 -7.59 22.68 26.01
C VAL A 163 -7.73 22.37 24.52
N MET A 164 -8.65 23.05 23.84
CA MET A 164 -8.83 22.91 22.39
C MET A 164 -7.58 23.34 21.62
N GLY A 165 -6.93 24.43 22.06
CA GLY A 165 -5.64 24.87 21.51
C GLY A 165 -4.54 23.82 21.64
N PHE A 166 -4.37 23.22 22.82
CA PHE A 166 -3.39 22.15 23.04
C PHE A 166 -3.72 20.87 22.27
N MET A 167 -5.00 20.53 22.11
CA MET A 167 -5.42 19.40 21.28
C MET A 167 -5.07 19.63 19.81
N ALA A 168 -5.34 20.82 19.28
CA ALA A 168 -4.98 21.18 17.91
C ALA A 168 -3.45 21.15 17.69
N LEU A 169 -2.69 21.71 18.64
CA LEU A 169 -1.23 21.67 18.60
C LEU A 169 -0.69 20.23 18.69
N GLY A 170 -1.23 19.41 19.59
CA GLY A 170 -0.87 18.00 19.72
C GLY A 170 -1.17 17.22 18.44
N TRP A 171 -2.35 17.42 17.85
CA TRP A 171 -2.71 16.84 16.55
C TRP A 171 -1.70 17.22 15.46
N PHE A 172 -1.36 18.50 15.37
CA PHE A 172 -0.44 19.02 14.35
C PHE A 172 0.95 18.41 14.50
N ILE A 173 1.51 18.44 15.71
CA ILE A 173 2.84 17.88 16.01
C ILE A 173 2.86 16.38 15.72
N LEU A 174 1.86 15.64 16.19
CA LEU A 174 1.82 14.19 16.01
C LEU A 174 1.64 13.78 14.55
N THR A 175 0.93 14.58 13.75
CA THR A 175 0.83 14.40 12.29
C THR A 175 2.19 14.59 11.63
N ILE A 176 2.92 15.65 11.98
CA ILE A 176 4.26 15.92 11.44
C ILE A 176 5.25 14.81 11.84
N VAL A 177 5.26 14.42 13.12
CA VAL A 177 6.13 13.36 13.61
C VAL A 177 5.81 12.03 12.91
N GLY A 178 4.53 11.71 12.74
CA GLY A 178 4.09 10.52 11.99
C GLY A 178 4.63 10.51 10.57
N GLY A 179 4.46 11.62 9.83
CA GLY A 179 4.97 11.75 8.47
C GLY A 179 6.49 11.70 8.37
N ALA A 180 7.20 12.38 9.27
CA ALA A 180 8.66 12.37 9.32
C ALA A 180 9.21 10.97 9.61
N LYS A 181 8.64 10.27 10.60
CA LYS A 181 9.01 8.90 10.95
C LYS A 181 8.69 7.90 9.82
N ALA A 182 7.55 8.10 9.16
CA ALA A 182 7.18 7.32 7.99
C ALA A 182 8.19 7.45 6.84
N LEU A 183 8.65 8.68 6.56
CA LEU A 183 9.70 8.96 5.56
C LEU A 183 11.06 8.35 5.94
N GLN A 184 11.37 8.28 7.24
CA GLN A 184 12.57 7.62 7.77
C GLN A 184 12.50 6.08 7.67
N GLY A 185 11.31 5.52 7.44
CA GLY A 185 11.11 4.07 7.43
C GLY A 185 10.95 3.47 8.83
N GLU A 186 10.73 4.29 9.85
CA GLU A 186 10.58 3.84 11.23
C GLU A 186 9.14 3.41 11.51
N ASP A 187 8.97 2.29 12.22
CA ASP A 187 7.65 1.79 12.63
C ASP A 187 7.13 2.54 13.87
N TRP A 188 6.99 3.86 13.75
CA TRP A 188 6.41 4.68 14.80
C TRP A 188 4.91 4.45 14.87
N ARG A 189 4.36 4.44 16.08
CA ARG A 189 2.92 4.35 16.31
C ARG A 189 2.52 5.49 17.21
N ASN A 190 1.48 6.20 16.78
CA ASN A 190 1.00 7.37 17.49
C ASN A 190 0.62 7.01 18.94
N PRO A 191 1.15 7.74 19.94
CA PRO A 191 0.92 7.42 21.35
C PRO A 191 -0.58 7.50 21.71
N VAL A 192 -1.32 8.43 21.12
CA VAL A 192 -2.75 8.61 21.39
C VAL A 192 -3.57 7.43 20.87
N THR A 193 -3.33 6.99 19.62
CA THR A 193 -4.02 5.80 19.08
C THR A 193 -3.59 4.52 19.78
N ARG A 194 -2.35 4.43 20.26
CA ARG A 194 -1.87 3.31 21.07
C ARG A 194 -2.59 3.20 22.40
N VAL A 195 -2.79 4.33 23.10
CA VAL A 195 -3.47 4.37 24.40
C VAL A 195 -4.96 4.11 24.25
N LEU A 196 -5.61 4.77 23.28
CA LEU A 196 -7.07 4.67 23.09
C LEU A 196 -7.50 3.45 22.27
N LYS A 197 -6.54 2.69 21.72
CA LYS A 197 -6.76 1.44 20.97
C LYS A 197 -7.76 1.52 19.81
N LEU A 198 -8.03 2.72 19.28
CA LEU A 198 -8.91 2.89 18.13
C LEU A 198 -8.18 2.44 16.85
N GLN A 199 -8.64 1.35 16.25
CA GLN A 199 -8.11 0.82 14.98
C GLN A 199 -9.27 0.42 14.07
N VAL A 200 -9.63 1.30 13.13
CA VAL A 200 -10.67 1.02 12.13
C VAL A 200 -10.06 0.33 10.92
N LEU A 201 -8.93 0.84 10.44
CA LEU A 201 -8.13 0.16 9.42
C LEU A 201 -7.05 -0.68 10.07
N SER A 202 -6.86 -1.89 9.54
CA SER A 202 -5.79 -2.80 9.96
C SER A 202 -4.43 -2.19 9.66
N GLU A 203 -3.58 -2.11 10.68
CA GLU A 203 -2.17 -1.72 10.58
C GLU A 203 -1.25 -2.92 10.27
N ARG A 204 -1.81 -4.05 9.83
CA ARG A 204 -1.07 -5.25 9.39
C ARG A 204 -0.90 -5.29 7.88
#